data_AF-N1PX51-F1
#
_entry.id   AF-N1PX51-F1
#
_cell.length_a   1.000
_cell.length_b   1.000
_cell.length_c   1.000
_cell.angle_alpha   90.00
_cell.angle_beta   90.00
_cell.angle_gamma   90.00
#
_symmetry.space_group_name_H-M   'P 1'
#
loop_
_entity.id
_entity.type
_entity.pdbx_description
1 polymer ?
#
loop_
_entity_poly.entity_id
_entity_poly.type
_entity_poly.pdbx_seq_one_letter_code
_entity_poly.pdbx_strand_id
1 'polypeptide(L)'
;MATSFRPSLLRQAVAAPATRAYSTPAVRSHFNAQTRPAPAWTAQRAAFQTSARRPILPPLPQVINGSVNDPVKVPEPHPSHGSYHWSMERLVSVALIPVTIAPFAAGALNPLLDGTLIGLTLIHTYIGFQSVIIDYIPNWRAKTWRKAFEWLNVLALVIVGWGYYEFETNDVGLTAGIARIWRAGANAQELEKQAEQKLS
;
A
#
# COMPACT_ATOMS: atom_id res chain seq x y z
N MET A 1 -30.96 77.35 22.49
CA MET A 1 -31.39 78.33 21.48
C MET A 1 -30.68 77.97 20.18
N ALA A 2 -31.36 77.21 19.34
CA ALA A 2 -32.00 77.68 18.09
C ALA A 2 -30.96 77.78 16.95
N THR A 3 -30.83 76.71 16.14
CA THR A 3 -31.23 76.60 14.71
C THR A 3 -30.27 77.31 13.74
N SER A 4 -29.76 76.71 12.67
CA SER A 4 -30.56 76.28 11.52
C SER A 4 -29.71 75.64 10.39
N PHE A 5 -30.25 74.56 9.82
CA PHE A 5 -30.32 74.17 8.39
C PHE A 5 -29.07 74.05 7.46
N ARG A 6 -28.88 72.83 6.91
CA ARG A 6 -28.25 72.47 5.61
C ARG A 6 -29.24 72.77 4.43
N PRO A 7 -29.03 72.43 3.12
CA PRO A 7 -27.94 71.77 2.36
C PRO A 7 -27.69 72.36 0.92
N SER A 8 -27.11 71.54 0.01
CA SER A 8 -27.06 71.57 -1.49
C SER A 8 -25.68 71.88 -2.10
N LEU A 9 -24.94 70.91 -2.67
CA LEU A 9 -25.08 70.16 -3.95
C LEU A 9 -24.40 70.85 -5.16
N LEU A 10 -23.73 70.00 -5.96
CA LEU A 10 -23.22 70.18 -7.33
C LEU A 10 -21.86 70.87 -7.54
N ARG A 11 -20.82 70.03 -7.51
CA ARG A 11 -19.53 70.26 -8.17
C ARG A 11 -19.64 69.90 -9.65
N GLN A 12 -19.80 70.90 -10.52
CA GLN A 12 -19.52 70.79 -11.95
C GLN A 12 -18.06 71.16 -12.20
N ALA A 13 -17.28 70.25 -12.76
CA ALA A 13 -16.01 70.58 -13.39
C ALA A 13 -16.03 70.04 -14.82
N VAL A 14 -15.85 70.97 -15.75
CA VAL A 14 -15.86 70.79 -17.20
C VAL A 14 -14.71 69.89 -17.63
N ALA A 15 -15.01 68.82 -18.36
CA ALA A 15 -14.02 68.04 -19.09
C ALA A 15 -13.71 68.72 -20.43
N ALA A 16 -12.46 69.09 -20.65
CA ALA A 16 -11.93 69.46 -21.96
C ALA A 16 -11.09 68.29 -22.52
N PRO A 17 -11.28 67.85 -23.77
CA PRO A 17 -10.43 66.83 -24.38
C PRO A 17 -9.18 67.48 -24.95
N ALA A 18 -8.03 67.28 -24.32
CA ALA A 18 -6.73 67.62 -24.90
C ALA A 18 -6.13 66.37 -25.54
N THR A 19 -6.33 66.22 -26.85
CA THR A 19 -5.60 65.29 -27.70
C THR A 19 -4.16 65.77 -27.85
N ARG A 20 -3.23 65.14 -27.15
CA ARG A 20 -1.79 65.18 -27.48
C ARG A 20 -1.32 63.79 -27.86
N ALA A 21 -1.20 63.57 -29.17
CA ALA A 21 -0.49 62.44 -29.73
C ALA A 21 1.01 62.65 -29.52
N TYR A 22 1.59 61.90 -28.58
CA TYR A 22 3.04 61.70 -28.53
C TYR A 22 3.34 60.37 -29.22
N SER A 23 3.85 60.47 -30.44
CA SER A 23 4.43 59.37 -31.19
C SER A 23 5.76 58.96 -30.56
N THR A 24 5.73 57.96 -29.68
CA THR A 24 6.95 57.23 -29.32
C THR A 24 7.19 56.15 -30.38
N PRO A 25 8.40 56.02 -30.95
CA PRO A 25 8.71 54.89 -31.80
C PRO A 25 8.66 53.62 -30.95
N ALA A 26 7.82 52.68 -31.35
CA ALA A 26 7.75 51.35 -30.77
C ALA A 26 9.11 50.66 -30.95
N VAL A 27 9.93 50.63 -29.91
CA VAL A 27 11.05 49.69 -29.81
C VAL A 27 10.42 48.31 -29.79
N ARG A 28 10.43 47.64 -30.95
CA ARG A 28 10.11 46.22 -31.04
C ARG A 28 11.13 45.50 -30.18
N SER A 29 10.72 45.15 -28.96
CA SER A 29 11.45 44.16 -28.19
C SER A 29 11.33 42.85 -28.96
N HIS A 30 12.38 42.53 -29.73
CA HIS A 30 12.61 41.19 -30.21
C HIS A 30 13.00 40.35 -29.00
N PHE A 31 12.03 40.05 -28.14
CA PHE A 31 12.12 38.85 -27.33
C PHE A 31 12.20 37.70 -28.33
N ASN A 32 13.43 37.26 -28.61
CA ASN A 32 13.65 35.91 -29.10
C ASN A 32 12.90 35.01 -28.11
N ALA A 33 11.76 34.51 -28.54
CA ALA A 33 11.16 33.34 -27.95
C ALA A 33 12.14 32.20 -28.28
N GLN A 34 13.23 32.15 -27.51
CA GLN A 34 14.13 31.02 -27.47
C GLN A 34 13.24 29.87 -27.05
N THR A 35 12.81 29.07 -28.03
CA THR A 35 12.09 27.83 -27.82
C THR A 35 13.01 26.98 -26.98
N ARG A 36 12.84 27.03 -25.65
CA ARG A 36 13.55 26.16 -24.74
C ARG A 36 13.24 24.74 -25.21
N PRO A 37 14.24 23.95 -25.65
CA PRO A 37 13.97 22.57 -26.00
C PRO A 37 13.37 21.93 -24.76
N ALA A 38 12.13 21.43 -24.91
CA ALA A 38 11.50 20.65 -23.86
C ALA A 38 12.51 19.57 -23.43
N PRO A 39 12.74 19.39 -22.13
CA PRO A 39 13.81 18.52 -21.66
C PRO A 39 13.57 17.10 -22.20
N ALA A 40 14.59 16.54 -22.85
CA ALA A 40 14.57 15.35 -23.71
C ALA A 40 14.31 14.01 -22.98
N TRP A 41 13.64 14.03 -21.83
CA TRP A 41 13.26 12.85 -21.07
C TRP A 41 11.81 12.43 -21.31
N THR A 42 11.16 12.93 -22.37
CA THR A 42 9.94 12.29 -22.88
C THR A 42 10.31 10.91 -23.38
N ALA A 43 10.14 9.89 -22.52
CA ALA A 43 10.34 8.49 -22.87
C ALA A 43 9.66 8.22 -24.22
N GLN A 44 10.45 7.80 -25.22
CA GLN A 44 9.94 7.41 -26.52
C GLN A 44 8.89 6.32 -26.30
N ARG A 45 7.62 6.69 -26.49
CA ARG A 45 6.52 5.73 -26.45
C ARG A 45 6.75 4.76 -27.60
N ALA A 46 6.95 3.47 -27.27
CA ALA A 46 7.08 2.42 -28.28
C ALA A 46 5.89 2.49 -29.24
N ALA A 47 6.16 2.45 -30.55
CA ALA A 47 5.18 2.65 -31.62
C ALA A 47 4.02 1.62 -31.61
N PHE A 48 4.15 0.54 -30.84
CA PHE A 48 3.16 -0.54 -30.76
C PHE A 48 2.88 -0.89 -29.30
N GLN A 49 2.25 0.03 -28.56
CA GLN A 49 1.56 -0.30 -27.31
C GLN A 49 0.07 -0.49 -27.63
N THR A 50 -0.36 -1.74 -27.80
CA THR A 50 -1.77 -2.10 -28.09
C THR A 50 -2.64 -2.13 -26.83
N SER A 51 -2.05 -2.09 -25.63
CA SER A 51 -2.79 -2.08 -24.38
C SER A 51 -3.26 -0.67 -24.03
N ALA A 52 -4.56 -0.53 -23.70
CA ALA A 52 -5.11 0.73 -23.23
C ALA A 52 -4.51 1.08 -21.86
N ARG A 53 -3.95 2.29 -21.71
CA ARG A 53 -3.47 2.79 -20.41
C ARG A 53 -4.65 2.97 -19.46
N ARG A 54 -4.80 2.08 -18.48
CA ARG A 54 -5.76 2.22 -17.37
C ARG A 54 -4.99 2.63 -16.11
N PRO A 55 -4.94 3.93 -15.77
CA PRO A 55 -4.29 4.33 -14.52
C PRO A 55 -5.10 3.79 -13.34
N ILE A 56 -4.50 2.88 -12.57
CA ILE A 56 -5.06 2.45 -11.29
C ILE A 56 -4.88 3.65 -10.34
N LEU A 57 -6.00 4.14 -9.78
CA LEU A 57 -6.01 5.25 -8.82
C LEU A 57 -5.37 6.56 -9.37
N PRO A 58 -5.94 7.22 -10.41
CA PRO A 58 -5.41 8.49 -10.92
C PRO A 58 -5.33 9.56 -9.82
N PRO A 59 -4.41 10.53 -9.88
CA PRO A 59 -4.28 11.54 -8.83
C PRO A 59 -5.61 12.27 -8.63
N LEU A 60 -6.03 12.46 -7.37
CA LEU A 60 -7.18 13.27 -7.04
C LEU A 60 -6.87 14.75 -7.30
N PRO A 61 -7.89 15.62 -7.46
CA PRO A 61 -7.68 17.06 -7.47
C PRO A 61 -6.85 17.50 -6.26
N GLN A 62 -5.86 18.36 -6.49
CA GLN A 62 -5.07 18.92 -5.41
C GLN A 62 -5.94 19.89 -4.60
N VAL A 63 -6.25 19.51 -3.36
CA VAL A 63 -7.01 20.33 -2.42
C VAL A 63 -6.09 20.75 -1.29
N ILE A 64 -6.02 22.06 -1.02
CA ILE A 64 -5.35 22.59 0.16
C ILE A 64 -6.30 22.40 1.34
N ASN A 65 -5.91 21.57 2.30
CA ASN A 65 -6.63 21.40 3.55
C ASN A 65 -5.99 22.33 4.61
N GLY A 66 -6.70 23.38 5.00
CA GLY A 66 -6.22 24.39 5.96
C GLY A 66 -5.68 25.67 5.31
N SER A 67 -5.22 26.61 6.14
CA SER A 67 -4.60 27.88 5.78
C SER A 67 -3.07 27.81 5.88
N VAL A 68 -2.37 28.82 5.34
CA VAL A 68 -0.90 28.95 5.46
C VAL A 68 -0.44 29.04 6.92
N ASN A 69 -1.31 29.48 7.83
CA ASN A 69 -1.02 29.64 9.25
C ASN A 69 -1.52 28.48 10.11
N ASP A 70 -2.16 27.47 9.52
CA ASP A 70 -2.69 26.34 10.28
C ASP A 70 -1.56 25.35 10.57
N PRO A 71 -1.35 24.94 11.83
CA PRO A 71 -0.34 23.95 12.16
C PRO A 71 -0.68 22.61 11.49
N VAL A 72 0.35 21.89 11.03
CA VAL A 72 0.15 20.52 10.52
C VAL A 72 -0.40 19.64 11.64
N LYS A 73 -1.47 18.90 11.36
CA LYS A 73 -2.04 17.98 12.35
C LYS A 73 -1.10 16.78 12.51
N VAL A 74 -0.35 16.75 13.61
CA VAL A 74 0.45 15.58 13.99
C VAL A 74 -0.49 14.52 14.57
N PRO A 75 -0.45 13.27 14.08
CA PRO A 75 -1.24 12.20 14.68
C PRO A 75 -0.73 11.88 16.09
N GLU A 76 -1.65 11.56 17.00
CA GLU A 76 -1.31 11.16 18.37
C GLU A 76 -0.42 9.90 18.35
N PRO A 77 0.73 9.89 19.04
CA PRO A 77 1.61 8.74 19.07
C PRO A 77 0.94 7.59 19.83
N HIS A 78 0.96 6.39 19.24
CA HIS A 78 0.47 5.18 19.90
C HIS A 78 1.53 4.07 19.83
N PRO A 79 2.01 3.54 20.96
CA PRO A 79 3.08 2.52 20.97
C PRO A 79 2.76 1.26 20.16
N SER A 80 1.48 0.84 20.11
CA SER A 80 1.06 -0.32 19.31
C SER A 80 1.08 -0.08 17.80
N HIS A 81 1.23 1.16 17.35
CA HIS A 81 1.39 1.52 15.93
C HIS A 81 2.84 1.90 15.60
N GLY A 82 3.76 1.70 16.55
CA GLY A 82 5.18 2.04 16.43
C GLY A 82 6.07 0.97 17.04
N SER A 83 6.76 1.32 18.11
CA SER A 83 7.86 0.51 18.67
C SER A 83 7.45 -0.89 19.12
N TYR A 84 6.30 -1.07 19.77
CA TYR A 84 5.89 -2.39 20.26
C TYR A 84 5.54 -3.35 19.13
N HIS A 85 4.85 -2.86 18.10
CA HIS A 85 4.52 -3.68 16.93
C HIS A 85 5.80 -4.12 16.22
N TRP A 86 6.73 -3.19 16.00
CA TRP A 86 8.01 -3.49 15.37
C TRP A 86 8.83 -4.51 16.16
N SER A 87 9.01 -4.31 17.47
CA SER A 87 9.78 -5.24 18.31
C SER A 87 9.16 -6.64 18.35
N MET A 88 7.82 -6.72 18.42
CA MET A 88 7.10 -7.99 18.41
C MET A 88 7.26 -8.73 17.08
N GLU A 89 7.14 -8.04 15.94
CA GLU A 89 7.40 -8.63 14.63
C GLU A 89 8.80 -9.22 14.51
N ARG A 90 9.81 -8.47 14.98
CA ARG A 90 11.21 -8.93 14.94
C ARG A 90 11.38 -10.14 15.85
N LEU A 91 10.80 -10.13 17.04
CA LEU A 91 10.85 -11.26 17.98
C LEU A 91 10.22 -12.52 17.37
N VAL A 92 9.02 -12.43 16.79
CA VAL A 92 8.35 -13.55 16.11
C VAL A 92 9.22 -14.07 14.95
N SER A 93 9.78 -13.17 14.15
CA SER A 93 10.63 -13.56 13.00
C SER A 93 11.90 -14.27 13.44
N VAL A 94 12.56 -13.79 14.50
CA VAL A 94 13.77 -14.42 15.06
C VAL A 94 13.44 -15.77 15.71
N ALA A 95 12.32 -15.86 16.43
CA ALA A 95 11.86 -17.09 17.05
C ALA A 95 11.49 -18.18 16.03
N LEU A 96 11.01 -17.78 14.84
CA LEU A 96 10.65 -18.71 13.78
C LEU A 96 11.87 -19.45 13.21
N ILE A 97 13.04 -18.80 13.14
CA ILE A 97 14.27 -19.38 12.56
C ILE A 97 14.64 -20.75 13.17
N PRO A 98 14.87 -20.89 14.48
CA PRO A 98 15.23 -22.19 15.06
C PRO A 98 14.09 -23.22 14.94
N VAL A 99 12.83 -22.79 15.05
CA VAL A 99 11.66 -23.68 14.98
C VAL A 99 11.48 -24.24 13.56
N THR A 100 11.78 -23.46 12.52
CA THR A 100 11.77 -23.94 11.12
C THR A 100 12.94 -24.88 10.81
N ILE A 101 14.08 -24.74 11.49
CA ILE A 101 15.25 -25.61 11.28
C ILE A 101 15.08 -26.95 12.00
N ALA A 102 14.40 -26.98 13.15
CA ALA A 102 14.27 -28.17 13.99
C ALA A 102 13.80 -29.45 13.27
N PRO A 103 12.79 -29.44 12.37
CA PRO A 103 12.34 -30.64 11.66
C PRO A 103 13.42 -31.28 10.79
N PHE A 104 14.37 -30.50 10.28
CA PHE A 104 15.45 -31.03 9.43
C PHE A 104 16.49 -31.82 10.22
N ALA A 105 16.66 -31.51 11.51
CA ALA A 105 17.58 -32.21 12.39
C ALA A 105 16.91 -33.37 13.14
N ALA A 106 15.66 -33.19 13.57
CA ALA A 106 14.94 -34.14 14.41
C ALA A 106 13.93 -35.03 13.67
N GLY A 107 13.63 -34.74 12.40
CA GLY A 107 12.54 -35.38 11.65
C GLY A 107 11.19 -34.74 11.95
N ALA A 108 10.11 -35.53 11.84
CA ALA A 108 8.77 -35.04 12.19
C ALA A 108 8.72 -34.59 13.65
N LEU A 109 8.17 -33.39 13.89
CA LEU A 109 8.11 -32.80 15.22
C LEU A 109 7.02 -33.48 16.06
N ASN A 110 7.13 -33.36 17.39
CA ASN A 110 6.00 -33.68 18.26
C ASN A 110 4.89 -32.62 18.10
N PRO A 111 3.62 -32.94 18.42
CA PRO A 111 2.50 -32.03 18.18
C PRO A 111 2.63 -30.66 18.84
N LEU A 112 3.35 -30.57 19.98
CA LEU A 112 3.57 -29.29 20.65
C LEU A 112 4.53 -28.39 19.86
N LEU A 113 5.63 -28.95 19.37
CA LEU A 113 6.60 -28.21 18.56
C LEU A 113 6.06 -27.93 17.16
N ASP A 114 5.30 -28.85 16.57
CA ASP A 114 4.64 -28.62 15.28
C ASP A 114 3.57 -27.54 15.39
N GLY A 115 2.73 -27.60 16.43
CA GLY A 115 1.80 -26.52 16.78
C GLY A 115 2.48 -25.17 17.05
N THR A 116 3.69 -25.18 17.62
CA THR A 116 4.49 -23.95 17.81
C THR A 116 4.97 -23.38 16.47
N LEU A 117 5.46 -24.24 15.56
CA LEU A 117 5.83 -23.85 14.20
C LEU A 117 4.64 -23.24 13.45
N ILE A 118 3.49 -23.90 13.52
CA ILE A 118 2.22 -23.43 12.95
C ILE A 118 1.83 -22.08 13.54
N GLY A 119 1.79 -21.96 14.87
CA GLY A 119 1.34 -20.75 15.55
C GLY A 119 2.21 -19.54 15.22
N LEU A 120 3.54 -19.70 15.26
CA LEU A 120 4.46 -18.63 14.87
C LEU A 120 4.31 -18.25 13.39
N THR A 121 4.12 -19.24 12.51
CA THR A 121 3.89 -19.00 11.07
C THR A 121 2.60 -18.23 10.83
N LEU A 122 1.51 -18.59 11.51
CA LEU A 122 0.22 -17.89 11.42
C LEU A 122 0.33 -16.44 11.86
N ILE A 123 0.96 -16.19 13.02
CA ILE A 123 1.16 -14.83 13.54
C ILE A 123 2.04 -14.01 12.59
N HIS A 124 3.17 -14.56 12.15
CA HIS A 124 4.08 -13.90 11.21
C HIS A 124 3.36 -13.53 9.89
N THR A 125 2.57 -14.45 9.36
CA THR A 125 1.81 -14.27 8.12
C THR A 125 0.70 -13.23 8.28
N TYR A 126 -0.04 -13.25 9.40
CA TYR A 126 -1.09 -12.27 9.68
C TYR A 126 -0.53 -10.84 9.74
N ILE A 127 0.60 -10.63 10.42
CA ILE A 127 1.23 -9.31 10.53
C ILE A 127 1.83 -8.87 9.18
N GLY A 128 2.42 -9.81 8.43
CA GLY A 128 2.93 -9.57 7.08
C GLY A 128 1.83 -9.09 6.13
N PHE A 129 0.69 -9.79 6.09
CA PHE A 129 -0.46 -9.36 5.28
C PHE A 129 -1.07 -8.05 5.76
N GLN A 130 -1.12 -7.80 7.08
CA GLN A 130 -1.56 -6.51 7.59
C GLN A 130 -0.67 -5.36 7.06
N SER A 131 0.65 -5.57 7.00
CA SER A 131 1.59 -4.59 6.43
C SER A 131 1.35 -4.36 4.93
N VAL A 132 1.16 -5.44 4.16
CA VAL A 132 0.79 -5.36 2.73
C VAL A 132 -0.50 -4.56 2.53
N ILE A 133 -1.53 -4.80 3.34
CA ILE A 133 -2.81 -4.07 3.25
C ILE A 133 -2.62 -2.57 3.54
N ILE A 134 -1.82 -2.24 4.57
CA ILE A 134 -1.56 -0.85 4.96
C ILE A 134 -0.79 -0.10 3.85
N ASP A 135 0.20 -0.75 3.25
CA ASP A 135 1.07 -0.13 2.24
C ASP A 135 0.37 0.09 0.89
N TYR A 136 -0.42 -0.89 0.45
CA TYR A 136 -0.99 -0.86 -0.90
C TYR A 136 -2.43 -0.37 -0.96
N ILE A 137 -3.17 -0.35 0.16
CA ILE A 137 -4.58 0.06 0.19
C ILE A 137 -4.75 1.29 1.09
N PRO A 138 -4.64 2.52 0.53
CA PRO A 138 -4.66 3.73 1.32
C PRO A 138 -6.02 3.98 1.98
N ASN A 139 -6.03 4.20 3.29
CA ASN A 139 -7.25 4.46 4.08
C ASN A 139 -7.99 5.74 3.62
N TRP A 140 -7.26 6.76 3.20
CA TRP A 140 -7.84 8.04 2.77
C TRP A 140 -8.60 7.96 1.43
N ARG A 141 -8.35 6.92 0.62
CA ARG A 141 -8.96 6.76 -0.71
C ARG A 141 -9.85 5.55 -0.84
N ALA A 142 -9.43 4.42 -0.28
CA ALA A 142 -10.02 3.11 -0.50
C ALA A 142 -10.48 2.48 0.82
N LYS A 143 -11.10 3.27 1.71
CA LYS A 143 -11.50 2.85 3.06
C LYS A 143 -12.36 1.59 3.08
N THR A 144 -13.32 1.46 2.16
CA THR A 144 -14.20 0.29 2.08
C THR A 144 -13.41 -0.97 1.73
N TRP A 145 -12.55 -0.89 0.72
CA TRP A 145 -11.69 -2.01 0.32
C TRP A 145 -10.68 -2.35 1.41
N ARG A 146 -10.04 -1.35 2.02
CA ARG A 146 -9.11 -1.56 3.13
C ARG A 146 -9.76 -2.35 4.26
N LYS A 147 -10.97 -1.93 4.69
CA LYS A 147 -11.74 -2.66 5.71
C LYS A 147 -12.09 -4.08 5.27
N ALA A 148 -12.48 -4.27 4.01
CA ALA A 148 -12.79 -5.61 3.50
C ALA A 148 -11.57 -6.53 3.57
N PHE A 149 -10.39 -6.04 3.16
CA PHE A 149 -9.14 -6.81 3.23
C PHE A 149 -8.64 -7.03 4.66
N GLU A 150 -8.82 -6.06 5.56
CA GLU A 150 -8.54 -6.23 7.00
C GLU A 150 -9.37 -7.38 7.59
N TRP A 151 -10.68 -7.41 7.30
CA TRP A 151 -11.56 -8.52 7.72
C TRP A 151 -11.21 -9.84 7.03
N LEU A 152 -10.85 -9.80 5.76
CA LEU A 152 -10.39 -10.98 5.03
C LEU A 152 -9.12 -11.57 5.65
N ASN A 153 -8.18 -10.73 6.11
CA ASN A 153 -6.97 -11.19 6.78
C ASN A 153 -7.29 -11.90 8.10
N VAL A 154 -8.23 -11.35 8.88
CA VAL A 154 -8.72 -12.00 10.11
C VAL A 154 -9.42 -13.32 9.78
N LEU A 155 -10.27 -13.35 8.75
CA LEU A 155 -10.95 -14.56 8.32
C LEU A 155 -9.96 -15.64 7.86
N ALA A 156 -8.93 -15.26 7.10
CA ALA A 156 -7.87 -16.15 6.66
C ALA A 156 -7.12 -16.75 7.85
N LEU A 157 -6.76 -15.95 8.85
CA LEU A 157 -6.14 -16.43 10.09
C LEU A 157 -7.00 -17.51 10.78
N VAL A 158 -8.32 -17.27 10.90
CA VAL A 158 -9.24 -18.21 11.56
C VAL A 158 -9.38 -19.51 10.76
N ILE A 159 -9.61 -19.40 9.45
CA ILE A 159 -9.81 -20.57 8.58
C ILE A 159 -8.54 -21.42 8.51
N VAL A 160 -7.38 -20.79 8.29
CA VAL A 160 -6.10 -21.51 8.19
C VAL A 160 -5.72 -22.09 9.56
N GLY A 161 -5.95 -21.34 10.64
CA GLY A 161 -5.75 -21.83 12.00
C GLY A 161 -6.61 -23.06 12.32
N TRP A 162 -7.89 -23.05 11.92
CA TRP A 162 -8.77 -24.22 12.04
C TRP A 162 -8.28 -25.39 11.20
N GLY A 163 -7.85 -25.15 9.96
CA GLY A 163 -7.30 -26.19 9.09
C GLY A 163 -6.07 -26.87 9.69
N TYR A 164 -5.15 -26.10 10.28
CA TYR A 164 -4.01 -26.67 10.99
C TYR A 164 -4.38 -27.39 12.28
N TYR A 165 -5.36 -26.88 13.04
CA TYR A 165 -5.88 -27.61 14.20
C TYR A 165 -6.39 -28.99 13.81
N GLU A 166 -7.19 -29.07 12.73
CA GLU A 166 -7.68 -30.34 12.20
C GLU A 166 -6.53 -31.24 11.72
N PHE A 167 -5.52 -30.66 11.06
CA PHE A 167 -4.36 -31.39 10.56
C PHE A 167 -3.48 -31.98 11.68
N GLU A 168 -3.35 -31.29 12.82
CA GLU A 168 -2.59 -31.76 13.98
C GLU A 168 -3.39 -32.73 14.86
N THR A 169 -4.71 -32.57 14.95
CA THR A 169 -5.53 -33.37 15.87
C THR A 169 -6.13 -34.62 15.22
N ASN A 170 -6.51 -34.55 13.95
CA ASN A 170 -7.19 -35.61 13.22
C ASN A 170 -6.38 -36.19 12.05
N ASP A 171 -5.22 -35.62 11.73
CA ASP A 171 -4.27 -36.12 10.72
C ASP A 171 -2.86 -36.21 11.32
N VAL A 172 -1.84 -36.26 10.46
CA VAL A 172 -0.46 -36.60 10.84
C VAL A 172 0.40 -35.42 11.29
N GLY A 173 -0.12 -34.20 11.20
CA GLY A 173 0.61 -32.97 11.52
C GLY A 173 1.43 -32.40 10.36
N LEU A 174 1.76 -31.11 10.46
CA LEU A 174 2.37 -30.30 9.39
C LEU A 174 3.70 -30.89 8.91
N THR A 175 4.63 -31.13 9.82
CA THR A 175 5.98 -31.57 9.45
C THR A 175 5.99 -32.98 8.88
N ALA A 176 5.19 -33.90 9.45
CA ALA A 176 5.04 -35.25 8.91
C ALA A 176 4.33 -35.24 7.54
N GLY A 177 3.31 -34.40 7.38
CA GLY A 177 2.61 -34.18 6.12
C GLY A 177 3.55 -33.71 5.02
N ILE A 178 4.36 -32.68 5.29
CA ILE A 178 5.39 -32.19 4.35
C ILE A 178 6.39 -33.30 4.00
N ALA A 179 6.86 -34.06 4.98
CA ALA A 179 7.80 -35.17 4.74
C ALA A 179 7.21 -36.25 3.83
N ARG A 180 5.91 -36.56 3.97
CA ARG A 180 5.20 -37.51 3.10
C ARG A 180 5.04 -36.98 1.68
N ILE A 181 4.67 -35.71 1.53
CA ILE A 181 4.57 -35.05 0.22
C ILE A 181 5.91 -35.10 -0.50
N TRP A 182 7.01 -34.85 0.23
CA TRP A 182 8.36 -34.87 -0.34
C TRP A 182 8.79 -36.26 -0.87
N ARG A 183 8.27 -37.34 -0.29
CA ARG A 183 8.61 -38.73 -0.69
C ARG A 183 7.56 -39.39 -1.59
N ALA A 184 6.43 -38.73 -1.85
CA ALA A 184 5.29 -39.31 -2.54
C ALA A 184 5.66 -39.91 -3.93
N GLY A 185 6.49 -39.23 -4.71
CA GLY A 185 6.90 -39.69 -6.04
C GLY A 185 7.77 -40.96 -6.01
N ALA A 186 8.72 -41.04 -5.07
CA ALA A 186 9.58 -42.23 -4.95
C ALA A 186 8.78 -43.46 -4.50
N ASN A 187 7.87 -43.27 -3.54
CA ASN A 187 6.99 -44.33 -3.06
C ASN A 187 6.08 -44.86 -4.19
N ALA A 188 5.58 -43.99 -5.07
CA ALA A 188 4.75 -44.40 -6.20
C ALA A 188 5.51 -45.31 -7.19
N GLN A 189 6.74 -44.94 -7.55
CA GLN A 189 7.58 -45.76 -8.43
C GLN A 189 7.91 -47.13 -7.83
N GLU A 190 8.11 -47.19 -6.52
CA GLU A 190 8.37 -48.46 -5.83
C GLU A 190 7.13 -49.35 -5.84
N LEU A 191 5.93 -48.78 -5.64
CA LEU A 191 4.67 -49.51 -5.73
C LEU A 191 4.39 -50.04 -7.14
N GLU A 192 4.71 -49.28 -8.19
CA GLU A 192 4.61 -49.75 -9.58
C GLU A 192 5.50 -50.97 -9.83
N LYS A 193 6.79 -50.89 -9.42
CA LYS A 193 7.72 -52.03 -9.55
C LYS A 193 7.24 -53.27 -8.78
N GLN A 194 6.71 -53.08 -7.58
CA GLN A 194 6.14 -54.18 -6.79
C GLN A 194 4.90 -54.78 -7.44
N ALA A 195 4.07 -53.98 -8.11
CA ALA A 195 2.91 -54.44 -8.84
C ALA A 195 3.33 -55.26 -10.08
N GLU A 196 4.32 -54.79 -10.84
CA GLU A 196 4.89 -55.51 -11.98
C GLU A 196 5.48 -56.87 -11.56
N GLN A 197 6.24 -56.90 -10.44
CA GLN A 197 6.82 -58.14 -9.92
C GLN A 197 5.77 -59.15 -9.43
N LYS A 198 4.60 -58.71 -8.97
CA LYS A 198 3.51 -59.60 -8.57
C LYS A 198 2.75 -60.21 -9.75
N LEU A 199 2.90 -59.64 -10.95
CA LEU A 199 2.24 -60.08 -12.18
C LEU A 199 3.11 -61.02 -13.03
N SER A 200 4.42 -61.07 -12.77
CA SER A 200 5.38 -62.00 -13.38
C SER A 200 5.52 -63.29 -12.58
#